data_AF-A0A7R8WKY1-F1
#
_entry.id   AF-A0A7R8WKY1-F1
#
_cell.length_a   1.000
_cell.length_b   1.000
_cell.length_c   1.000
_cell.angle_alpha   90.00
_cell.angle_beta   90.00
_cell.angle_gamma   90.00
#
_symmetry.space_group_name_H-M   'P 1'
#
loop_
_entity.id
_entity.type
_entity.pdbx_description
1 polymer ?
#
loop_
_entity_poly.entity_id
_entity_poly.type
_entity_poly.pdbx_seq_one_letter_code
_entity_poly.pdbx_strand_id
1 'polypeptide(L)'
;MTTPAAFLFCFVLIYLVADSMCYLNPCSAGKMWDNYNKMKAADCINCDKYFHCQGNYEAVHDCGGWLQRQTAEAISDLREWYQGSETADSAADQAANLFGRNGGDCASEYLRKANCAWNPKTGKCAW
;
A
#
# COMPACT_ATOMS: atom_id res chain seq x y z
N MET A 1 8.75 23.84 28.69
CA MET A 1 7.86 24.91 28.18
C MET A 1 7.79 24.75 26.67
N THR A 2 6.75 24.08 26.17
CA THR A 2 6.51 23.99 24.72
C THR A 2 6.00 25.34 24.25
N THR A 3 6.57 25.87 23.17
CA THR A 3 6.10 27.15 22.61
C THR A 3 4.67 26.97 22.07
N PRO A 4 3.78 27.96 22.20
CA PRO A 4 2.40 27.87 21.70
C PRO A 4 2.32 27.58 20.20
N ALA A 5 3.38 27.87 19.44
CA ALA A 5 3.53 27.51 18.04
C ALA A 5 3.57 25.99 17.79
N ALA A 6 4.22 25.20 18.65
CA ALA A 6 4.29 23.74 18.51
C ALA A 6 2.94 23.06 18.75
N PHE A 7 2.13 23.61 19.66
CA PHE A 7 0.75 23.16 19.89
C PHE A 7 -0.15 23.48 18.70
N LEU A 8 -0.08 24.70 18.16
CA LEU A 8 -0.83 25.06 16.95
C LEU A 8 -0.43 24.21 15.74
N PHE A 9 0.86 23.92 15.58
CA PHE A 9 1.36 23.10 14.47
C PHE A 9 0.85 21.67 14.55
N CYS A 10 0.87 21.04 15.74
CA CYS A 10 0.27 19.73 15.96
C CYS A 10 -1.24 19.74 15.72
N PHE A 11 -1.97 20.77 16.17
CA PHE A 11 -3.41 20.87 15.90
C PHE A 11 -3.70 21.06 14.41
N VAL A 12 -2.95 21.88 13.69
CA VAL A 12 -3.10 22.07 12.24
C VAL A 12 -2.77 20.78 11.49
N LEU A 13 -1.71 20.05 11.87
CA LEU A 13 -1.42 18.73 11.30
C LEU A 13 -2.56 17.75 11.60
N ILE A 14 -3.04 17.67 12.84
CA ILE A 14 -4.14 16.78 13.22
C ILE A 14 -5.43 17.16 12.48
N TYR A 15 -5.73 18.45 12.31
CA TYR A 15 -6.88 18.92 11.53
C TYR A 15 -6.73 18.62 10.04
N LEU A 16 -5.57 18.85 9.43
CA LEU A 16 -5.31 18.50 8.03
C LEU A 16 -5.38 16.99 7.80
N VAL A 17 -4.84 16.20 8.74
CA VAL A 17 -4.92 14.75 8.71
C VAL A 17 -6.38 14.30 8.87
N ALA A 18 -7.13 14.85 9.82
CA ALA A 18 -8.55 14.55 10.02
C ALA A 18 -9.45 14.98 8.85
N ASP A 19 -9.20 16.16 8.23
CA ASP A 19 -9.89 16.58 7.01
C ASP A 19 -9.55 15.63 5.86
N SER A 20 -8.29 15.20 5.73
CA SER A 20 -7.88 14.21 4.72
C SER A 20 -8.43 12.79 4.99
N MET A 21 -8.80 12.46 6.23
CA MET A 21 -9.51 11.22 6.57
C MET A 21 -10.96 11.21 6.06
N CYS A 22 -11.53 12.35 5.65
CA CYS A 22 -12.76 12.41 4.87
C CYS A 22 -12.55 12.08 3.37
N TYR A 23 -11.31 11.95 2.90
CA TYR A 23 -10.95 11.68 1.48
C TYR A 23 -10.38 10.29 1.21
N LEU A 24 -10.26 9.43 2.23
CA LEU A 24 -9.87 8.04 2.05
C LEU A 24 -11.08 7.11 2.16
N ASN A 25 -11.13 6.12 1.29
CA ASN A 25 -12.08 5.03 1.37
C ASN A 25 -11.63 4.05 2.48
N PRO A 26 -12.40 3.85 3.56
CA PRO A 26 -11.96 3.02 4.68
C PRO A 26 -11.72 1.55 4.30
N CYS A 27 -12.54 0.99 3.40
CA CYS A 27 -12.34 -0.37 2.90
C CYS A 27 -11.00 -0.47 2.15
N SER A 28 -10.76 0.45 1.22
CA SER A 28 -9.51 0.48 0.43
C SER A 28 -8.29 0.66 1.31
N ALA A 29 -8.35 1.57 2.30
CA ALA A 29 -7.27 1.77 3.26
C ALA A 29 -7.00 0.50 4.09
N GLY A 30 -8.06 -0.20 4.51
CA GLY A 30 -7.97 -1.49 5.18
C GLY A 30 -7.26 -2.55 4.33
N LYS A 31 -7.61 -2.67 3.04
CA LYS A 31 -6.96 -3.60 2.10
C LYS A 31 -5.47 -3.32 1.92
N MET A 32 -5.10 -2.04 1.82
CA MET A 32 -3.70 -1.63 1.74
C MET A 32 -2.93 -1.99 3.02
N TRP A 33 -3.52 -1.70 4.18
CA TRP A 33 -2.95 -2.00 5.49
C TRP A 33 -2.77 -3.52 5.73
N ASP A 34 -3.79 -4.32 5.37
CA ASP A 34 -3.74 -5.77 5.52
C ASP A 34 -2.62 -6.38 4.68
N ASN A 35 -2.45 -5.94 3.43
CA ASN A 35 -1.39 -6.45 2.56
C ASN A 35 0.01 -6.00 3.02
N TYR A 36 0.15 -4.78 3.54
CA TYR A 36 1.40 -4.36 4.20
C TYR A 36 1.74 -5.25 5.40
N ASN A 37 0.78 -5.52 6.29
CA ASN A 37 1.04 -6.38 7.45
C ASN A 37 1.32 -7.83 7.05
N LYS A 38 0.61 -8.38 6.05
CA LYS A 38 0.90 -9.72 5.50
C LYS A 38 2.33 -9.78 4.97
N MET A 39 2.75 -8.80 4.17
CA MET A 39 4.12 -8.71 3.65
C MET A 39 5.15 -8.72 4.79
N LYS A 40 4.95 -7.85 5.78
CA LYS A 40 5.86 -7.72 6.93
C LYS A 40 5.89 -8.96 7.81
N ALA A 41 4.77 -9.64 8.01
CA ALA A 41 4.68 -10.85 8.82
C ALA A 41 5.21 -12.09 8.08
N ALA A 42 5.05 -12.14 6.76
CA ALA A 42 5.51 -13.24 5.94
C ALA A 42 7.03 -13.25 5.79
N ASP A 43 7.64 -12.06 5.59
CA ASP A 43 9.08 -11.89 5.36
C ASP A 43 9.63 -12.80 4.25
N CYS A 44 8.79 -13.14 3.25
CA CYS A 44 9.19 -14.01 2.15
C CYS A 44 10.13 -13.30 1.17
N ILE A 45 11.14 -14.02 0.71
CA ILE A 45 12.10 -13.56 -0.30
C ILE A 45 11.37 -13.24 -1.63
N ASN A 46 11.70 -12.08 -2.22
CA ASN A 46 11.23 -11.59 -3.53
C ASN A 46 9.71 -11.39 -3.67
N CYS A 47 8.97 -11.20 -2.57
CA CYS A 47 7.51 -11.18 -2.58
C CYS A 47 6.87 -9.80 -2.38
N ASP A 48 7.65 -8.78 -2.09
CA ASP A 48 7.17 -7.41 -1.83
C ASP A 48 6.27 -6.89 -2.97
N LYS A 49 6.70 -7.02 -4.24
CA LYS A 49 5.93 -6.58 -5.40
C LYS A 49 4.57 -7.29 -5.54
N TYR A 50 4.47 -8.55 -5.10
CA TYR A 50 3.18 -9.24 -5.05
C TYR A 50 2.22 -8.55 -4.08
N PHE A 51 2.68 -8.19 -2.88
CA PHE A 51 1.83 -7.52 -1.90
C PHE A 51 1.47 -6.09 -2.30
N HIS A 52 2.37 -5.36 -2.98
CA HIS A 52 2.08 -4.07 -3.58
C HIS A 52 0.95 -4.15 -4.62
N CYS A 53 1.06 -5.11 -5.52
CA CYS A 53 0.05 -5.38 -6.52
C CYS A 53 -1.28 -5.80 -5.88
N GLN A 54 -1.26 -6.82 -5.03
CA GLN A 54 -2.46 -7.40 -4.44
C GLN A 54 -3.19 -6.38 -3.56
N GLY A 55 -2.47 -5.59 -2.77
CA GLY A 55 -3.05 -4.52 -1.97
C GLY A 55 -3.77 -3.48 -2.83
N ASN A 56 -3.15 -3.02 -3.92
CA ASN A 56 -3.78 -2.06 -4.84
C ASN A 56 -4.97 -2.67 -5.60
N TYR A 57 -4.89 -3.95 -5.98
CA TYR A 57 -6.00 -4.67 -6.62
C TYR A 57 -7.20 -4.74 -5.67
N GLU A 58 -7.02 -5.30 -4.47
CA GLU A 58 -8.11 -5.46 -3.50
C GLU A 58 -8.68 -4.10 -3.09
N ALA A 59 -7.82 -3.09 -2.92
CA ALA A 59 -8.26 -1.74 -2.57
C ALA A 59 -9.20 -1.13 -3.61
N VAL A 60 -9.01 -1.40 -4.90
CA VAL A 60 -9.83 -0.85 -5.99
C VAL A 60 -11.01 -1.73 -6.38
N HIS A 61 -10.81 -3.05 -6.42
CA HIS A 61 -11.76 -3.98 -7.03
C HIS A 61 -12.62 -4.74 -6.03
N ASP A 62 -12.21 -4.84 -4.76
CA ASP A 62 -13.02 -5.47 -3.71
C ASP A 62 -13.83 -4.44 -2.89
N CYS A 63 -13.58 -3.15 -3.08
CA CYS A 63 -14.20 -2.07 -2.31
C CYS A 63 -15.13 -1.21 -3.18
N GLY A 64 -16.26 -0.78 -2.62
CA GLY A 64 -17.21 0.13 -3.27
C GLY A 64 -16.94 1.61 -2.95
N GLY A 65 -17.52 2.52 -3.74
CA GLY A 65 -17.35 3.98 -3.60
C GLY A 65 -16.78 4.66 -4.85
N TRP A 66 -16.37 5.93 -4.71
CA TRP A 66 -15.69 6.70 -5.77
C TRP A 66 -14.23 7.05 -5.43
N LEU A 67 -13.77 6.78 -4.20
CA LEU A 67 -12.43 7.15 -3.71
C LEU A 67 -11.43 6.00 -3.67
N GLN A 68 -11.79 4.79 -4.12
CA GLN A 68 -10.94 3.61 -3.96
C GLN A 68 -9.58 3.78 -4.65
N ARG A 69 -9.61 4.27 -5.89
CA ARG A 69 -8.41 4.48 -6.69
C ARG A 69 -7.51 5.55 -6.08
N GLN A 70 -8.09 6.69 -5.71
CA GLN A 70 -7.34 7.79 -5.05
C GLN A 70 -6.77 7.35 -3.70
N THR A 71 -7.48 6.50 -2.97
CA THR A 71 -7.00 5.97 -1.68
C THR A 71 -5.79 5.06 -1.86
N ALA A 72 -5.87 4.11 -2.80
CA ALA A 72 -4.76 3.21 -3.11
C ALA A 72 -3.52 3.98 -3.61
N GLU A 73 -3.74 5.03 -4.40
CA GLU A 73 -2.71 5.97 -4.88
C GLU A 73 -2.04 6.73 -3.75
N ALA A 74 -2.82 7.48 -2.97
CA ALA A 74 -2.30 8.29 -1.88
C ALA A 74 -1.49 7.48 -0.86
N ILE A 75 -1.97 6.27 -0.51
CA ILE A 75 -1.25 5.38 0.41
C ILE A 75 0.04 4.85 -0.21
N SER A 76 0.04 4.52 -1.51
CA SER A 76 1.25 4.07 -2.21
C SER A 76 2.31 5.17 -2.25
N ASP A 77 1.92 6.39 -2.61
CA ASP A 77 2.84 7.52 -2.75
C ASP A 77 3.37 8.00 -1.40
N LEU A 78 2.51 8.01 -0.36
CA LEU A 78 2.93 8.31 1.00
C LEU A 78 3.99 7.32 1.52
N ARG A 79 3.82 6.02 1.20
CA ARG A 79 4.79 4.98 1.54
C ARG A 79 6.14 5.26 0.88
N GLU A 80 6.15 5.58 -0.41
CA GLU A 80 7.38 5.86 -1.16
C GLU A 80 8.08 7.13 -0.67
N TRP A 81 7.31 8.17 -0.37
CA TRP A 81 7.86 9.38 0.23
C TRP A 81 8.59 9.08 1.56
N TYR A 82 8.03 8.19 2.38
CA TYR A 82 8.65 7.78 3.64
C TYR A 82 9.88 6.87 3.44
N GLN A 83 9.89 6.02 2.40
CA GLN A 83 10.95 5.05 2.14
C GLN A 83 12.10 5.59 1.27
N GLY A 84 11.89 6.70 0.55
CA GLY A 84 12.82 7.29 -0.40
C GLY A 84 12.43 6.98 -1.86
N SER A 85 11.95 8.00 -2.57
CA SER A 85 11.22 7.89 -3.84
C SER A 85 12.08 7.76 -5.11
N GLU A 86 13.42 7.72 -5.00
CA GLU A 86 14.32 7.76 -6.17
C GLU A 86 15.29 6.56 -6.23
N THR A 87 14.76 5.36 -6.00
CA THR A 87 15.50 4.12 -6.18
C THR A 87 14.90 3.29 -7.31
N ALA A 88 15.69 2.40 -7.92
CA ALA A 88 15.17 1.42 -8.88
C ALA A 88 14.08 0.54 -8.25
N ASP A 89 14.14 0.35 -6.93
CA ASP A 89 13.14 -0.38 -6.15
C ASP A 89 11.81 0.39 -6.09
N SER A 90 11.85 1.73 -5.95
CA SER A 90 10.68 2.62 -6.01
C SER A 90 9.96 2.55 -7.36
N ALA A 91 10.70 2.47 -8.47
CA ALA A 91 10.09 2.38 -9.80
C ALA A 91 9.37 1.04 -10.01
N ALA A 92 9.98 -0.06 -9.55
CA ALA A 92 9.36 -1.38 -9.60
C ALA A 92 8.15 -1.49 -8.67
N ASP A 93 8.20 -0.84 -7.50
CA ASP A 93 7.09 -0.72 -6.57
C ASP A 93 5.90 -0.01 -7.20
N GLN A 94 6.12 1.16 -7.83
CA GLN A 94 5.05 1.86 -8.54
C GLN A 94 4.46 1.04 -9.68
N ALA A 95 5.30 0.32 -10.43
CA ALA A 95 4.82 -0.56 -11.50
C ALA A 95 3.89 -1.65 -10.94
N ALA A 96 4.26 -2.28 -9.82
CA ALA A 96 3.42 -3.27 -9.15
C ALA A 96 2.12 -2.67 -8.61
N ASN A 97 2.20 -1.50 -7.95
CA ASN A 97 1.03 -0.76 -7.47
C ASN A 97 0.05 -0.51 -8.63
N LEU A 98 0.53 0.06 -9.72
CA LEU A 98 -0.28 0.44 -10.89
C LEU A 98 -0.90 -0.78 -11.58
N PHE A 99 -0.14 -1.87 -11.74
CA PHE A 99 -0.63 -3.10 -12.36
C PHE A 99 -1.82 -3.67 -11.58
N GLY A 100 -1.71 -3.79 -10.25
CA GLY A 100 -2.82 -4.23 -9.40
C GLY A 100 -4.00 -3.26 -9.43
N ARG A 101 -3.73 -1.95 -9.33
CA ARG A 101 -4.76 -0.89 -9.37
C ARG A 101 -5.57 -0.92 -10.66
N ASN A 102 -4.96 -1.35 -11.76
CA ASN A 102 -5.59 -1.49 -13.07
C ASN A 102 -6.26 -2.87 -13.31
N GLY A 103 -6.28 -3.75 -12.30
CA GLY A 103 -6.96 -5.05 -12.37
C GLY A 103 -6.09 -6.19 -12.93
N GLY A 104 -4.77 -6.02 -12.93
CA GLY A 104 -3.84 -7.06 -13.38
C GLY A 104 -3.82 -8.31 -12.48
N ASP A 105 -3.46 -9.45 -13.06
CA ASP A 105 -3.27 -10.72 -12.34
C ASP A 105 -1.94 -10.72 -11.57
N CYS A 106 -2.00 -10.29 -10.31
CA CYS A 106 -0.83 -10.19 -9.43
C CYS A 106 -0.12 -11.54 -9.20
N ALA A 107 -0.85 -12.65 -9.20
CA ALA A 107 -0.27 -13.97 -8.99
C ALA A 107 0.59 -14.40 -10.18
N SER A 108 0.05 -14.25 -11.39
CA SER A 108 0.79 -14.58 -12.62
C SER A 108 2.03 -13.70 -12.80
N GLU A 109 1.93 -12.41 -12.45
CA GLU A 109 3.03 -11.45 -12.61
C GLU A 109 4.10 -11.58 -11.52
N TYR A 110 3.71 -11.59 -10.25
CA TYR A 110 4.64 -11.40 -9.13
C TYR A 110 4.85 -12.62 -8.24
N LEU A 111 4.07 -13.70 -8.37
CA LEU A 111 4.43 -14.97 -7.72
C LEU A 111 5.38 -15.78 -8.59
N ARG A 112 4.94 -16.09 -9.81
CA ARG A 112 5.66 -17.01 -10.69
C ARG A 112 6.90 -16.38 -11.33
N LYS A 113 6.79 -15.19 -11.91
CA LYS A 113 7.90 -14.58 -12.67
C LYS A 113 9.00 -14.04 -11.74
N ALA A 114 8.64 -13.55 -10.56
CA ALA A 114 9.58 -13.00 -9.59
C ALA A 114 10.22 -14.06 -8.68
N ASN A 115 9.87 -15.34 -8.85
CA ASN A 115 10.31 -16.42 -7.96
C ASN A 115 10.02 -16.11 -6.49
N CYS A 116 8.82 -15.61 -6.22
CA CYS A 116 8.36 -15.29 -4.88
C CYS A 116 7.92 -16.56 -4.14
N ALA A 117 8.43 -16.76 -2.93
CA ALA A 117 8.13 -17.92 -2.09
C ALA A 117 6.71 -17.93 -1.49
N TRP A 118 5.96 -16.83 -1.56
CA TRP A 118 4.66 -16.70 -0.93
C TRP A 118 3.60 -17.58 -1.59
N ASN A 119 2.86 -18.33 -0.77
CA ASN A 119 1.67 -19.05 -1.20
C ASN A 119 0.40 -18.36 -0.67
N PRO A 120 -0.39 -17.68 -1.52
CA PRO A 120 -1.57 -16.94 -1.09
C PRO A 120 -2.71 -17.82 -0.60
N LYS A 121 -2.71 -19.13 -0.91
CA LYS A 121 -3.73 -20.08 -0.43
C LYS A 121 -3.48 -20.52 1.01
N THR A 122 -2.21 -20.66 1.39
CA THR A 122 -1.82 -21.16 2.72
C THR A 122 -1.36 -20.05 3.65
N GLY A 123 -1.04 -18.87 3.12
CA GLY A 123 -0.51 -17.75 3.89
C GLY A 123 0.89 -18.01 4.44
N LYS A 124 1.70 -18.83 3.73
CA LYS A 124 3.04 -19.23 4.17
C LYS A 124 4.06 -19.06 3.03
N CYS A 125 5.31 -18.79 3.39
CA CYS A 125 6.43 -18.91 2.47
C CYS A 125 6.78 -20.39 2.26
N ALA A 126 7.10 -20.76 1.02
CA ALA A 126 7.76 -22.00 0.67
C ALA A 126 9.28 -21.77 0.72
N TRP A 127 9.89 -22.08 1.87
CA TRP A 127 11.34 -22.07 2.05
C TRP A 127 11.99 -23.31 1.44
#